data_AF-A0A5N3S9T8-F1
#
_entry.id   AF-A0A5N3S9T8-F1
#
_cell.length_a   1.000
_cell.length_b   1.000
_cell.length_c   1.000
_cell.angle_alpha   90.00
_cell.angle_beta   90.00
_cell.angle_gamma   90.00
#
_symmetry.space_group_name_H-M   'P 1'
#
loop_
_entity.id
_entity.type
_entity.pdbx_description
1 polymer ?
#
loop_
_entity_poly.entity_id
_entity_poly.type
_entity_poly.pdbx_seq_one_letter_code
_entity_poly.pdbx_strand_id
1 'polypeptide(L)'
;MKRIILLASLISLESFAENMSVGVAVDQDLSIVLDSGNTYRGILGDRGLAFDYILKHGSFNENNQPSWYLGGGVWYRWNSHDFGLRVPLGVHVYLGSDWDLYAQVHPELGFYHGIDFGLSGALGIKYKFN
;
A
#
# COMPACT_ATOMS: atom_id res chain seq x y z
N MET A 1 20.21 15.45 36.91
CA MET A 1 19.16 15.64 35.88
C MET A 1 19.15 14.42 34.97
N LYS A 2 17.94 13.97 34.65
CA LYS A 2 17.57 12.66 34.09
C LYS A 2 18.32 12.34 32.80
N ARG A 3 19.13 11.28 32.82
CA ARG A 3 19.57 10.51 31.64
C ARG A 3 18.85 9.17 31.74
N ILE A 4 18.50 8.55 30.61
CA ILE A 4 17.65 7.34 30.42
C ILE A 4 16.25 7.70 29.90
N ILE A 5 16.18 8.07 28.61
CA ILE A 5 15.05 7.78 27.71
C ILE A 5 15.67 7.61 26.31
N LEU A 6 16.16 6.43 25.98
CA LEU A 6 16.56 6.12 24.59
C LEU A 6 16.33 4.64 24.22
N LEU A 7 16.10 3.76 25.20
CA LEU A 7 15.91 2.33 24.95
C LEU A 7 14.48 1.96 24.54
N ALA A 8 13.46 2.74 24.96
CA ALA A 8 12.07 2.45 24.65
C ALA A 8 11.70 2.70 23.17
N SER A 9 12.39 3.64 22.48
CA SER A 9 12.16 3.95 21.07
C SER A 9 12.73 2.90 20.11
N LEU A 10 13.77 2.16 20.52
CA LEU A 10 14.37 1.09 19.71
C LEU A 10 13.50 -0.17 19.71
N ILE A 11 12.94 -0.55 20.87
CA ILE A 11 12.07 -1.72 21.01
C ILE A 11 10.73 -1.53 20.26
N SER A 12 10.23 -0.28 20.18
CA SER A 12 9.06 0.05 19.35
C SER A 12 9.34 0.01 17.85
N LEU A 13 10.59 0.19 17.42
CA LEU A 13 10.97 0.11 16.00
C LEU A 13 11.01 -1.34 15.51
N GLU A 14 11.49 -2.27 16.33
CA GLU A 14 11.56 -3.71 16.00
C GLU A 14 10.15 -4.31 15.83
N SER A 15 9.27 -4.07 16.79
CA SER A 15 7.85 -4.49 16.71
C SER A 15 7.05 -3.80 15.60
N PHE A 16 7.44 -2.58 15.19
CA PHE A 16 6.88 -1.94 14.00
C PHE A 16 7.35 -2.63 12.71
N ALA A 17 8.62 -3.07 12.67
CA ALA A 17 9.22 -3.70 11.50
C ALA A 17 8.62 -5.08 11.18
N GLU A 18 8.31 -5.94 12.17
CA GLU A 18 7.77 -7.31 11.98
C GLU A 18 6.45 -7.40 11.20
N ASN A 19 5.80 -6.25 10.94
CA ASN A 19 4.56 -6.17 10.16
C ASN A 19 4.67 -5.21 8.97
N MET A 20 5.88 -4.83 8.58
CA MET A 20 6.10 -3.99 7.42
C MET A 20 6.44 -4.82 6.19
N SER A 21 6.03 -4.33 5.02
CA SER A 21 6.62 -4.76 3.77
C SER A 21 7.02 -3.56 2.92
N VAL A 22 8.14 -3.68 2.22
CA VAL A 22 8.65 -2.68 1.28
C VAL A 22 8.77 -3.31 -0.08
N GLY A 23 8.42 -2.59 -1.13
CA GLY A 23 8.50 -3.12 -2.47
C GLY A 23 8.46 -2.07 -3.56
N VAL A 24 8.31 -2.57 -4.78
CA VAL A 24 8.19 -1.77 -5.98
C VAL A 24 6.96 -2.21 -6.77
N ALA A 25 6.34 -1.27 -7.45
CA ALA A 25 5.22 -1.54 -8.34
C ALA A 25 5.33 -0.75 -9.63
N VAL A 26 4.61 -1.23 -10.63
CA VAL A 26 4.38 -0.52 -11.87
C VAL A 26 2.90 -0.15 -11.95
N ASP A 27 2.61 1.15 -11.99
CA ASP A 27 1.29 1.76 -12.12
C ASP A 27 1.34 2.91 -13.12
N GLN A 28 1.30 2.56 -14.40
CA GLN A 28 1.67 3.41 -15.53
C GLN A 28 3.18 3.84 -15.51
N ASP A 29 3.84 3.96 -14.34
CA ASP A 29 5.27 4.25 -14.06
C ASP A 29 5.77 3.40 -12.87
N LEU A 30 7.04 3.53 -12.49
CA LEU A 30 7.62 2.88 -11.31
C LEU A 30 7.25 3.63 -10.00
N SER A 31 6.90 2.87 -8.98
CA SER A 31 6.60 3.37 -7.62
C SER A 31 7.23 2.50 -6.53
N ILE A 32 7.51 3.12 -5.39
CA ILE A 32 7.87 2.46 -4.13
C ILE A 32 6.59 2.21 -3.34
N VAL A 33 6.49 1.05 -2.72
CA VAL A 33 5.33 0.61 -1.94
C VAL A 33 5.76 0.28 -0.52
N LEU A 34 5.01 0.79 0.45
CA LEU A 34 5.18 0.52 1.87
C LEU A 34 3.85 0.01 2.44
N ASP A 35 3.82 -1.20 2.97
CA ASP A 35 2.67 -1.68 3.74
C ASP A 35 3.01 -1.83 5.21
N SER A 36 2.03 -1.60 6.07
CA SER A 36 2.10 -1.84 7.50
C SER A 36 0.86 -2.59 7.99
N GLY A 37 1.09 -3.74 8.65
CA GLY A 37 0.08 -4.56 9.30
C GLY A 37 -1.05 -5.04 8.40
N ASN A 38 -0.78 -5.20 7.09
CA ASN A 38 -1.80 -5.46 6.05
C ASN A 38 -2.96 -4.46 6.06
N THR A 39 -2.81 -3.31 6.71
CA THR A 39 -3.89 -2.36 6.99
C THR A 39 -3.66 -1.03 6.28
N TYR A 40 -2.42 -0.57 6.24
CA TYR A 40 -2.05 0.67 5.59
C TYR A 40 -1.10 0.38 4.43
N ARG A 41 -1.32 1.05 3.29
CA ARG A 41 -0.42 1.05 2.15
C ARG A 41 -0.11 2.47 1.72
N GLY A 42 1.17 2.81 1.64
CA GLY A 42 1.69 4.01 1.00
C GLY A 42 2.32 3.67 -0.34
N ILE A 43 2.07 4.49 -1.34
CA ILE A 43 2.63 4.36 -2.69
C ILE A 43 3.24 5.70 -3.06
N LEU A 44 4.51 5.71 -3.48
CA LEU A 44 5.23 6.89 -3.93
C LEU A 44 5.78 6.62 -5.32
N GLY A 45 5.21 7.27 -6.34
CA GLY A 45 5.62 7.16 -7.73
C GLY A 45 6.09 8.49 -8.30
N ASP A 46 6.65 8.44 -9.51
CA ASP A 46 7.14 9.62 -10.22
C ASP A 46 6.03 10.64 -10.50
N ARG A 47 4.79 10.18 -10.70
CA ARG A 47 3.63 11.04 -11.00
C ARG A 47 2.78 11.43 -9.80
N GLY A 48 2.91 10.74 -8.67
CA GLY A 48 2.06 11.01 -7.52
C GLY A 48 2.37 10.18 -6.28
N LEU A 49 1.54 10.37 -5.27
CA LEU A 49 1.47 9.51 -4.10
C LEU A 49 0.05 8.98 -3.92
N ALA A 50 -0.06 7.82 -3.28
CA ALA A 50 -1.32 7.32 -2.76
C ALA A 50 -1.17 6.78 -1.34
N PHE A 51 -2.27 6.82 -0.60
CA PHE A 51 -2.39 6.20 0.71
C PHE A 51 -3.72 5.47 0.79
N ASP A 52 -3.65 4.16 1.04
CA ASP A 52 -4.78 3.25 1.08
C ASP A 52 -4.93 2.66 2.49
N TYR A 53 -6.17 2.67 3.01
CA TYR A 53 -6.59 1.91 4.17
C TYR A 53 -7.31 0.64 3.70
N ILE A 54 -6.75 -0.52 4.02
CA ILE A 54 -7.33 -1.81 3.65
C ILE A 54 -8.43 -2.17 4.65
N LEU A 55 -9.66 -2.14 4.17
CA LEU A 55 -10.88 -2.33 4.96
C LEU A 55 -11.18 -3.81 5.20
N LYS A 56 -10.88 -4.65 4.20
CA LYS A 56 -11.24 -6.06 4.24
C LYS A 56 -10.23 -6.91 3.49
N HIS A 57 -9.99 -8.09 4.03
CA HIS A 57 -9.26 -9.18 3.41
C HIS A 57 -10.15 -10.40 3.25
N GLY A 58 -9.82 -11.25 2.29
CA GLY A 58 -10.38 -12.59 2.19
C GLY A 58 -9.44 -13.53 1.47
N SER A 59 -9.73 -14.82 1.53
CA SER A 59 -9.02 -15.84 0.79
C SER A 59 -9.90 -16.39 -0.34
N PHE A 60 -9.28 -16.78 -1.45
CA PHE A 60 -9.97 -17.52 -2.51
C PHE A 60 -10.10 -19.02 -2.20
N ASN A 61 -9.31 -19.57 -1.28
CA ASN A 61 -9.33 -20.99 -0.91
C ASN A 61 -9.00 -21.25 0.57
N GLU A 62 -9.07 -22.51 0.99
CA GLU A 62 -8.80 -22.93 2.39
C GLU A 62 -7.33 -22.80 2.79
N ASN A 63 -6.41 -22.75 1.82
CA ASN A 63 -4.97 -22.60 2.06
C ASN A 63 -4.54 -21.14 2.25
N ASN A 64 -5.50 -20.20 2.29
CA ASN A 64 -5.27 -18.76 2.46
C ASN A 64 -4.52 -18.07 1.31
N GLN A 65 -4.38 -18.70 0.13
CA GLN A 65 -3.65 -18.14 -1.02
C GLN A 65 -4.14 -18.67 -2.37
N PRO A 66 -4.42 -17.82 -3.38
CA PRO A 66 -4.30 -16.36 -3.33
C PRO A 66 -5.31 -15.72 -2.36
N SER A 67 -4.98 -14.53 -1.87
CA SER A 67 -5.88 -13.71 -1.07
C SER A 67 -6.27 -12.45 -1.82
N TRP A 68 -7.32 -11.78 -1.37
CA TRP A 68 -7.80 -10.52 -1.93
C TRP A 68 -8.02 -9.50 -0.83
N TYR A 69 -8.03 -8.23 -1.22
CA TYR A 69 -8.35 -7.14 -0.34
C TYR A 69 -9.17 -6.06 -1.04
N LEU A 70 -9.93 -5.33 -0.22
CA LEU A 70 -10.64 -4.12 -0.60
C LEU A 70 -10.26 -3.01 0.37
N GLY A 71 -9.96 -1.83 -0.16
CA GLY A 71 -9.63 -0.66 0.64
C GLY A 71 -10.32 0.60 0.15
N GLY A 72 -10.08 1.68 0.89
CA GLY A 72 -10.38 3.04 0.49
C GLY A 72 -9.16 3.92 0.74
N GLY A 73 -8.90 4.86 -0.15
CA GLY A 73 -7.68 5.65 -0.10
C GLY A 73 -7.82 7.03 -0.71
N VAL A 74 -6.70 7.75 -0.64
CA VAL A 74 -6.50 9.06 -1.26
C VAL A 74 -5.33 9.00 -2.22
N TRP A 75 -5.32 9.88 -3.21
CA TRP A 75 -4.19 10.06 -4.10
C TRP A 75 -3.94 11.54 -4.38
N TYR A 76 -2.70 11.85 -4.75
CA TYR A 76 -2.27 13.17 -5.19
C TYR A 76 -1.32 13.03 -6.37
N ARG A 77 -1.52 13.82 -7.43
CA ARG A 77 -0.62 13.88 -8.59
C ARG A 77 0.15 15.18 -8.58
N TRP A 78 1.48 15.09 -8.69
CA TRP A 78 2.37 16.26 -8.58
C TRP A 78 2.16 17.25 -9.72
N ASN A 79 2.17 16.77 -10.98
CA ASN A 79 2.19 17.65 -12.15
C ASN A 79 0.85 18.38 -12.38
N SER A 80 -0.27 17.68 -12.21
CA SER A 80 -1.60 18.25 -12.40
C SER A 80 -2.15 18.91 -11.13
N HIS A 81 -1.44 18.81 -10.00
CA HIS A 81 -1.89 19.26 -8.68
C HIS A 81 -3.27 18.70 -8.30
N ASP A 82 -3.63 17.55 -8.85
CA ASP A 82 -4.94 16.94 -8.68
C ASP A 82 -4.91 15.95 -7.53
N PHE A 83 -6.04 15.83 -6.83
CA PHE A 83 -6.19 14.97 -5.68
C PHE A 83 -7.59 14.36 -5.65
N GLY A 84 -7.68 13.21 -5.01
CA GLY A 84 -8.90 12.46 -5.07
C GLY A 84 -9.01 11.33 -4.08
N LEU A 85 -10.15 10.64 -4.15
CA LEU A 85 -10.39 9.37 -3.50
C LEU A 85 -10.11 8.22 -4.48
N ARG A 86 -9.81 7.05 -3.92
CA ARG A 86 -9.65 5.80 -4.68
C ARG A 86 -10.19 4.60 -3.90
N VAL A 87 -10.56 3.55 -4.63
CA VAL A 87 -11.05 2.30 -4.06
C VAL A 87 -10.19 1.13 -4.57
N PRO A 88 -9.09 0.79 -3.91
CA PRO A 88 -8.26 -0.33 -4.33
C PRO A 88 -8.94 -1.68 -4.08
N LEU A 89 -9.07 -2.47 -5.13
CA LEU A 89 -9.39 -3.89 -5.09
C LEU A 89 -8.20 -4.65 -5.66
N GLY A 90 -7.61 -5.54 -4.87
CA GLY A 90 -6.43 -6.26 -5.32
C GLY A 90 -6.35 -7.69 -4.82
N VAL A 91 -5.37 -8.39 -5.37
CA VAL A 91 -5.04 -9.78 -5.08
C VAL A 91 -3.58 -9.88 -4.66
N HIS A 92 -3.30 -10.83 -3.77
CA HIS A 92 -1.96 -11.14 -3.29
C HIS A 92 -1.66 -12.62 -3.49
N VAL A 93 -0.41 -12.89 -3.84
CA VAL A 93 0.17 -14.23 -3.95
C VAL A 93 1.50 -14.24 -3.21
N TYR A 94 1.62 -15.08 -2.20
CA TYR A 94 2.90 -15.30 -1.52
C TYR A 94 3.76 -16.20 -2.42
N LEU A 95 4.98 -15.75 -2.68
CA LEU A 95 5.93 -16.45 -3.55
C LEU A 95 6.90 -17.35 -2.76
N GLY A 96 6.83 -17.32 -1.42
CA GLY A 96 7.86 -17.90 -0.56
C GLY A 96 8.92 -16.88 -0.15
N SER A 97 9.72 -17.22 0.87
CA SER A 97 10.87 -16.41 1.31
C SER A 97 10.53 -14.94 1.61
N ASP A 98 9.36 -14.72 2.21
CA ASP A 98 8.85 -13.41 2.61
C ASP A 98 8.57 -12.44 1.46
N TRP A 99 8.48 -12.95 0.23
CA TRP A 99 8.08 -12.18 -0.93
C TRP A 99 6.60 -12.36 -1.27
N ASP A 100 5.94 -11.24 -1.53
CA ASP A 100 4.56 -11.17 -2.00
C ASP A 100 4.49 -10.49 -3.37
N LEU A 101 3.79 -11.12 -4.31
CA LEU A 101 3.32 -10.49 -5.53
C LEU A 101 1.92 -9.94 -5.29
N TYR A 102 1.62 -8.73 -5.76
CA TYR A 102 0.27 -8.18 -5.71
C TYR A 102 -0.11 -7.49 -7.01
N ALA A 103 -1.39 -7.55 -7.34
CA ALA A 103 -1.98 -6.79 -8.42
C ALA A 103 -3.25 -6.09 -7.93
N GLN A 104 -3.53 -4.88 -8.41
CA GLN A 104 -4.72 -4.15 -8.04
C GLN A 104 -5.29 -3.32 -9.18
N VAL A 105 -6.60 -3.11 -9.11
CA VAL A 105 -7.30 -2.06 -9.84
C VAL A 105 -7.89 -1.08 -8.81
N HIS A 106 -7.99 0.19 -9.18
CA HIS A 106 -8.56 1.21 -8.31
C HIS A 106 -9.31 2.25 -9.15
N PRO A 107 -10.65 2.27 -9.05
CA PRO A 107 -11.43 3.42 -9.44
C PRO A 107 -10.98 4.64 -8.64
N GLU A 108 -10.93 5.79 -9.31
CA GLU A 108 -10.47 7.08 -8.79
C GLU A 108 -11.55 8.13 -8.99
N LEU A 109 -11.68 9.04 -8.02
CA LEU A 109 -12.52 10.22 -8.11
C LEU A 109 -11.66 11.45 -7.80
N GLY A 110 -11.38 12.29 -8.81
CA GLY A 110 -10.65 13.54 -8.68
C GLY A 110 -11.56 14.72 -8.34
N PHE A 111 -11.00 15.76 -7.69
CA PHE A 111 -11.78 16.92 -7.25
C PHE A 111 -11.23 18.28 -7.70
N TYR A 112 -10.01 18.36 -8.26
CA TYR A 112 -9.36 19.64 -8.48
C TYR A 112 -10.01 20.50 -9.59
N HIS A 113 -10.47 19.89 -10.69
CA HIS A 113 -11.14 20.58 -11.80
C HIS A 113 -12.66 20.29 -11.88
N GLY A 114 -13.25 19.88 -10.76
CA GLY A 114 -14.58 19.26 -10.71
C GLY A 114 -14.48 17.76 -10.45
N ILE A 115 -15.61 17.06 -10.52
CA ILE A 115 -15.66 15.62 -10.32
C ILE A 115 -15.19 14.91 -11.60
N ASP A 116 -14.06 14.23 -11.53
CA ASP A 116 -13.51 13.41 -12.62
C ASP A 116 -13.40 11.94 -12.19
N PHE A 117 -13.81 11.01 -13.04
CA PHE A 117 -13.78 9.58 -12.75
C PHE A 117 -12.68 8.89 -13.55
N GLY A 118 -11.80 8.17 -12.86
CA GLY A 118 -10.71 7.41 -13.43
C GLY A 118 -10.74 5.94 -13.05
N LEU A 119 -9.99 5.13 -13.81
CA LEU A 119 -9.68 3.74 -13.44
C LEU A 119 -8.19 3.50 -13.74
N SER A 120 -7.47 3.05 -12.73
CA SER A 120 -6.05 2.75 -12.80
C SER A 120 -5.77 1.35 -12.22
N GLY A 121 -4.55 0.86 -12.40
CA GLY A 121 -4.12 -0.40 -11.81
C GLY A 121 -2.62 -0.45 -11.60
N ALA A 122 -2.19 -1.40 -10.77
CA ALA A 122 -0.80 -1.61 -10.41
C ALA A 122 -0.46 -3.10 -10.31
N LEU A 123 0.77 -3.46 -10.63
CA LEU A 123 1.38 -4.76 -10.36
C LEU A 123 2.68 -4.53 -9.61
N GLY A 124 2.89 -5.20 -8.48
CA GLY A 124 4.08 -5.00 -7.68
C GLY A 124 4.52 -6.22 -6.89
N ILE A 125 5.76 -6.14 -6.40
CA ILE A 125 6.41 -7.15 -5.58
C ILE A 125 6.93 -6.49 -4.30
N LYS A 126 6.72 -7.15 -3.15
CA LYS A 126 7.08 -6.62 -1.83
C LYS A 126 7.81 -7.68 -1.01
N TYR A 127 8.80 -7.25 -0.25
CA TYR A 127 9.47 -8.05 0.78
C TYR A 127 8.87 -7.71 2.13
N LYS A 128 8.43 -8.73 2.87
CA LYS A 128 7.90 -8.60 4.22
C LYS A 128 9.03 -8.81 5.23
N PHE A 129 9.15 -7.90 6.19
CA PHE A 129 10.04 -8.10 7.32
C PHE A 129 9.31 -8.94 8.38
N ASN A 130 9.97 -9.98 8.87
CA ASN A 130 9.53 -10.83 9.97
C ASN A 130 10.57 -10.79 11.10
#